data_AF-A0A7G2IUX9-F1
#
_entry.id   AF-A0A7G2IUX9-F1
#
_cell.length_a   1.000
_cell.length_b   1.000
_cell.length_c   1.000
_cell.angle_alpha   90.00
_cell.angle_beta   90.00
_cell.angle_gamma   90.00
#
_symmetry.space_group_name_H-M   'P 1'
#
loop_
_entity.id
_entity.type
_entity.pdbx_description
1 polymer ?
#
loop_
_entity_poly.entity_id
_entity_poly.type
_entity_poly.pdbx_seq_one_letter_code
_entity_poly.pdbx_strand_id
1 'polypeptide(L)'
;MLAKRPVNQDGLIGEWPEEGLIAMESPYDPASSVKVENGRIVELDGKSRAEFDMIDRFIADYAINVAEAERAMQLDALEIARMLVDIHVSREEIIAITTAITPAKAVEVMAKMNVVEMMMALQKKCVPDARPPTSAT
;
A
#
# COMPACT_ATOMS: atom_id res chain seq x y z
N MET A 1 -8.13 -38.77 11.67
CA MET A 1 -8.93 -37.77 12.42
C MET A 1 -8.73 -36.36 11.88
N LEU A 2 -7.50 -35.95 11.55
CA LEU A 2 -7.20 -34.60 11.01
C LEU A 2 -7.82 -34.28 9.66
N ALA A 3 -7.85 -35.24 8.72
CA ALA A 3 -8.39 -35.05 7.36
C ALA A 3 -9.90 -34.73 7.30
N LYS A 4 -10.67 -35.06 8.34
CA LYS A 4 -12.13 -34.80 8.39
C LYS A 4 -12.49 -33.45 9.02
N ARG A 5 -11.50 -32.61 9.36
CA ARG A 5 -11.76 -31.28 9.92
C ARG A 5 -12.35 -30.36 8.85
N PRO A 6 -13.29 -29.46 9.21
CA PRO A 6 -13.90 -28.52 8.26
C PRO A 6 -12.90 -27.70 7.46
N VAL A 7 -11.77 -27.31 8.06
CA VAL A 7 -10.70 -26.54 7.41
C VAL A 7 -10.14 -27.21 6.13
N ASN A 8 -10.21 -28.53 6.00
CA ASN A 8 -9.73 -29.20 4.79
C ASN A 8 -10.73 -29.14 3.62
N GLN A 9 -11.90 -28.53 3.85
CA GLN A 9 -12.86 -28.19 2.79
C GLN A 9 -12.60 -26.78 2.24
N ASP A 10 -11.72 -26.00 2.90
CA ASP A 10 -11.31 -24.69 2.41
C ASP A 10 -10.43 -24.87 1.16
N GLY A 11 -10.75 -24.12 0.11
CA GLY A 11 -10.03 -24.17 -1.17
C GLY A 11 -8.67 -23.50 -1.09
N LEU A 12 -7.71 -24.16 -0.44
CA LEU A 12 -6.33 -23.72 -0.37
C LEU A 12 -5.59 -24.17 -1.64
N ILE A 13 -5.11 -23.20 -2.41
CA ILE A 13 -4.26 -23.42 -3.58
C ILE A 13 -2.83 -22.97 -3.27
N GLY A 14 -1.85 -23.58 -3.93
CA GLY A 14 -0.48 -23.07 -3.91
C GLY A 14 -0.38 -21.75 -4.67
N GLU A 15 0.70 -21.02 -4.45
CA GLU A 15 0.96 -19.76 -5.14
C GLU A 15 1.17 -20.00 -6.64
N TRP A 16 0.53 -19.19 -7.47
CA TRP A 16 0.69 -19.17 -8.91
C TRP A 16 0.82 -17.72 -9.40
N PRO A 17 2.04 -17.15 -9.38
CA PRO A 17 2.27 -15.72 -9.64
C PRO A 17 1.90 -15.26 -11.06
N GLU A 18 2.04 -16.12 -12.06
CA GLU A 18 1.76 -15.80 -13.47
C GLU A 18 0.29 -15.47 -13.72
N GLU A 19 -0.63 -16.10 -12.97
CA GLU A 19 -2.07 -15.84 -13.04
C GLU A 19 -2.52 -14.87 -11.91
N GLY A 20 -1.58 -14.28 -11.17
CA GLY A 20 -1.85 -13.36 -10.07
C GLY A 20 -2.40 -14.04 -8.80
N LEU A 21 -2.28 -15.36 -8.68
CA LEU A 21 -2.71 -16.10 -7.49
C LEU A 21 -1.57 -16.14 -6.46
N ILE A 22 -1.18 -14.96 -5.99
CA ILE A 22 -0.21 -14.76 -4.91
C ILE A 22 -0.73 -13.64 -4.01
N ALA A 23 -0.53 -13.78 -2.70
CA ALA A 23 -1.09 -12.83 -1.73
C ALA A 23 -0.38 -11.48 -1.73
N MET A 24 0.96 -11.48 -1.69
CA MET A 24 1.82 -10.28 -1.69
C MET A 24 3.22 -10.66 -2.21
N GLU A 25 4.05 -9.66 -2.52
CA GLU A 25 5.46 -9.82 -2.93
C GLU A 25 5.62 -10.69 -4.20
N SER A 26 4.80 -10.41 -5.22
CA SER A 26 4.93 -11.10 -6.51
C SER A 26 6.26 -10.74 -7.18
N PRO A 27 6.95 -11.71 -7.83
CA PRO A 27 8.10 -11.40 -8.67
C PRO A 27 7.73 -10.51 -9.87
N TYR A 28 6.44 -10.39 -10.20
CA TYR A 28 5.92 -9.52 -11.26
C TYR A 28 5.43 -8.16 -10.74
N ASP A 29 5.49 -7.90 -9.44
CA ASP A 29 5.13 -6.59 -8.90
C ASP A 29 6.18 -5.54 -9.32
N PRO A 30 5.74 -4.35 -9.76
CA PRO A 30 6.67 -3.31 -10.18
C PRO A 30 7.48 -2.78 -8.98
N ALA A 31 8.72 -2.41 -9.25
CA ALA A 31 9.52 -1.68 -8.27
C ALA A 31 8.92 -0.28 -8.05
N SER A 32 8.91 0.18 -6.80
CA SER A 32 8.42 1.53 -6.50
C SER A 32 9.31 2.60 -7.14
N SER A 33 8.72 3.43 -7.99
CA SER A 33 9.40 4.60 -8.57
C SER A 33 8.39 5.71 -8.85
N VAL A 34 8.86 6.95 -8.78
CA VAL A 34 8.09 8.11 -9.22
C VAL A 34 9.03 9.09 -9.89
N LYS A 35 8.55 9.74 -10.94
CA LYS A 35 9.25 10.88 -11.54
C LYS A 35 8.26 11.99 -11.83
N VAL A 36 8.57 13.20 -11.37
CA VAL A 36 7.73 14.38 -11.58
C VAL A 36 8.44 15.36 -12.52
N GLU A 37 7.76 15.79 -13.58
CA GLU A 37 8.25 16.85 -14.47
C GLU A 37 7.15 17.90 -14.66
N ASN A 38 7.50 19.19 -14.46
CA ASN A 38 6.57 20.31 -14.61
C ASN A 38 5.25 20.16 -13.81
N GLY A 39 5.34 19.59 -12.60
CA GLY A 39 4.17 19.36 -11.75
C GLY A 39 3.25 18.23 -12.23
N ARG A 40 3.76 17.31 -13.06
CA ARG A 40 3.04 16.12 -13.51
C ARG A 40 3.89 14.87 -13.33
N ILE A 41 3.27 13.78 -12.89
CA ILE A 41 3.92 12.48 -12.82
C ILE A 41 4.14 11.96 -14.26
N VAL A 42 5.39 11.72 -14.63
CA VAL A 42 5.80 11.21 -15.95
C VAL A 42 6.26 9.75 -15.90
N GLU A 43 6.52 9.22 -14.71
CA GLU A 43 6.84 7.81 -14.45
C GLU A 43 6.17 7.40 -13.13
N LEU A 44 5.54 6.24 -13.11
CA LEU A 44 4.87 5.66 -11.95
C LEU A 44 5.18 4.16 -11.89
N ASP A 45 5.80 3.70 -10.80
CA ASP A 45 6.11 2.29 -10.53
C ASP A 45 6.77 1.58 -11.72
N GLY A 46 7.83 2.19 -12.26
CA GLY A 46 8.61 1.67 -13.39
C GLY A 46 7.96 1.80 -14.76
N LYS A 47 6.71 2.29 -14.85
CA LYS A 47 6.02 2.55 -16.12
C LYS A 47 6.18 4.00 -16.53
N SER A 48 6.44 4.24 -17.80
CA SER A 48 6.41 5.59 -18.36
C SER A 48 4.99 6.06 -18.61
N ARG A 49 4.76 7.37 -18.63
CA ARG A 49 3.43 7.94 -18.91
C ARG A 49 2.82 7.53 -20.26
N ALA A 50 3.64 7.11 -21.22
CA ALA A 50 3.16 6.58 -22.50
C ALA A 50 2.55 5.18 -22.38
N GLU A 51 2.91 4.44 -21.33
CA GLU A 51 2.46 3.08 -21.04
C GLU A 51 1.31 3.04 -20.03
N PHE A 52 0.91 4.21 -19.49
CA PHE A 52 -0.16 4.30 -18.51
C PHE A 52 -1.48 3.82 -19.11
N ASP A 53 -2.10 2.88 -18.39
CA ASP A 53 -3.50 2.56 -18.60
C ASP A 53 -4.42 3.61 -17.95
N MET A 54 -5.72 3.33 -17.94
CA MET A 54 -6.72 4.23 -17.33
C MET A 54 -6.52 4.39 -15.82
N ILE A 55 -6.11 3.33 -15.12
CA ILE A 55 -5.89 3.31 -13.66
C ILE A 55 -4.61 4.07 -13.33
N ASP A 56 -3.51 3.74 -14.00
CA ASP A 56 -2.21 4.39 -13.82
C ASP A 56 -2.36 5.91 -13.99
N ARG A 57 -3.06 6.35 -15.05
CA ARG A 57 -3.30 7.76 -15.32
C ARG A 57 -4.19 8.42 -14.28
N PHE A 58 -5.23 7.74 -13.81
CA PHE A 58 -6.10 8.28 -12.76
C PHE A 58 -5.34 8.46 -11.44
N ILE A 59 -4.52 7.47 -11.07
CA ILE A 59 -3.69 7.53 -9.87
C ILE A 59 -2.68 8.68 -9.98
N ALA A 60 -1.97 8.74 -11.10
CA ALA A 60 -0.94 9.75 -11.35
C ALA A 60 -1.48 11.19 -11.38
N ASP A 61 -2.69 11.41 -11.90
CA ASP A 61 -3.26 12.75 -12.06
C ASP A 61 -4.13 13.19 -10.87
N TYR A 62 -4.70 12.26 -10.08
CA TYR A 62 -5.69 12.59 -9.03
C TYR A 62 -5.43 11.99 -7.65
N ALA A 63 -4.73 10.87 -7.52
CA ALA A 63 -4.60 10.17 -6.25
C ALA A 63 -3.33 10.53 -5.47
N ILE A 64 -2.29 11.00 -6.16
CA ILE A 64 -0.98 11.29 -5.55
C ILE A 64 -0.78 12.81 -5.43
N ASN A 65 -0.35 13.26 -4.25
CA ASN A 65 0.10 14.63 -4.06
C ASN A 65 1.46 14.85 -4.72
N VAL A 66 1.42 15.36 -5.96
CA VAL A 66 2.59 15.56 -6.82
C VAL A 66 3.67 16.44 -6.18
N ALA A 67 3.29 17.42 -5.36
CA ALA A 67 4.25 18.34 -4.74
C ALA A 67 5.18 17.65 -3.72
N GLU A 68 4.68 16.62 -3.03
CA GLU A 68 5.41 15.90 -1.98
C GLU A 68 5.89 14.53 -2.45
N ALA A 69 5.51 14.10 -3.66
CA ALA A 69 5.71 12.73 -4.14
C ALA A 69 7.18 12.32 -4.16
N GLU A 70 8.06 13.16 -4.72
CA GLU A 70 9.50 12.84 -4.79
C GLU A 70 10.13 12.76 -3.39
N ARG A 71 9.72 13.64 -2.47
CA ARG A 71 10.22 13.62 -1.08
C ARG A 71 9.74 12.39 -0.32
N ALA A 72 8.46 12.03 -0.47
CA ALA A 72 7.88 10.87 0.20
C ALA A 72 8.48 9.55 -0.33
N MET A 73 8.78 9.48 -1.63
CA MET A 73 9.36 8.29 -2.26
C MET A 73 10.85 8.08 -1.96
N GLN A 74 11.56 9.13 -1.52
CA GLN A 74 12.93 9.01 -1.01
C GLN A 74 13.03 8.32 0.36
N LEU A 75 11.93 8.29 1.12
CA LEU A 75 11.90 7.60 2.40
C LEU A 75 11.97 6.09 2.19
N ASP A 76 12.73 5.43 3.05
CA ASP A 76 12.78 3.97 3.04
C ASP A 76 11.42 3.40 3.47
N ALA A 77 11.00 2.30 2.85
CA ALA A 77 9.73 1.65 3.17
C ALA A 77 9.68 1.24 4.65
N LEU A 78 10.81 0.82 5.23
CA LEU A 78 10.93 0.49 6.64
C LEU A 78 10.78 1.72 7.55
N GLU A 79 11.23 2.89 7.10
CA GLU A 79 11.08 4.14 7.84
C GLU A 79 9.62 4.56 7.92
N ILE A 80 8.90 4.50 6.79
CA ILE A 80 7.45 4.77 6.75
C ILE A 80 6.69 3.74 7.61
N ALA A 81 7.07 2.47 7.57
CA ALA A 81 6.49 1.42 8.42
C ALA A 81 6.67 1.72 9.91
N ARG A 82 7.85 2.22 10.32
CA ARG A 82 8.09 2.65 11.70
C ARG A 82 7.25 3.86 12.08
N MET A 83 7.12 4.86 11.20
CA MET A 83 6.29 6.05 11.45
C MET A 83 4.80 5.69 11.64
N LEU A 84 4.32 4.65 10.97
CA LEU A 84 2.95 4.16 11.10
C LEU A 84 2.64 3.64 12.51
N VAL A 85 3.62 3.02 13.19
CA VAL A 85 3.46 2.48 14.56
C VAL A 85 4.02 3.38 15.66
N ASP A 86 4.81 4.40 15.31
CA ASP A 86 5.38 5.31 16.30
C ASP A 86 4.31 6.22 16.91
N ILE A 87 4.19 6.23 18.24
CA ILE A 87 3.22 7.06 18.96
C ILE A 87 3.51 8.57 18.91
N HIS A 88 4.73 8.98 18.61
CA HIS A 88 5.13 10.38 18.57
C HIS A 88 4.80 11.07 17.24
N VAL A 89 4.60 10.29 16.18
CA VAL A 89 4.22 10.81 14.86
C VAL A 89 2.71 11.04 14.84
N SER A 90 2.25 12.22 14.44
CA SER A 90 0.82 12.51 14.34
C SER A 90 0.14 11.78 13.17
N ARG A 91 -1.19 11.70 13.19
CA ARG A 91 -1.96 11.09 12.08
C ARG A 91 -1.81 11.92 10.81
N GLU A 92 -1.77 13.24 10.95
CA GLU A 92 -1.65 14.23 9.88
C GLU A 92 -0.33 14.06 9.12
N GLU A 93 0.78 13.87 9.83
CA GLU A 93 2.09 13.58 9.24
C GLU A 93 2.07 12.30 8.42
N ILE A 94 1.48 11.22 8.96
CA ILE A 94 1.40 9.98 8.18
C ILE A 94 0.48 10.16 6.98
N ILE A 95 -0.62 10.92 7.08
CA ILE A 95 -1.49 11.19 5.92
C ILE A 95 -0.71 11.91 4.83
N ALA A 96 0.04 12.95 5.18
CA ALA A 96 0.82 13.72 4.22
C ALA A 96 1.83 12.85 3.44
N ILE A 97 2.42 11.85 4.10
CA ILE A 97 3.32 10.88 3.45
C ILE A 97 2.50 9.89 2.61
N THR A 98 1.46 9.27 3.18
CA THR A 98 0.70 8.21 2.50
C THR A 98 -0.08 8.70 1.28
N THR A 99 -0.45 9.97 1.20
CA THR A 99 -1.08 10.56 0.00
C THR A 99 -0.08 10.95 -1.08
N ALA A 100 1.21 10.88 -0.79
CA ALA A 100 2.29 11.26 -1.70
C ALA A 100 3.11 10.05 -2.20
N ILE A 101 2.88 8.84 -1.67
CA ILE A 101 3.57 7.62 -2.13
C ILE A 101 2.79 6.92 -3.26
N THR A 102 3.49 6.09 -4.03
CA THR A 102 2.91 5.29 -5.10
C THR A 102 2.25 4.01 -4.57
N PRO A 103 1.36 3.36 -5.36
CA PRO A 103 0.77 2.08 -5.00
C PRO A 103 1.80 1.01 -4.67
N ALA A 104 2.85 0.85 -5.48
CA ALA A 104 3.89 -0.15 -5.18
C ALA A 104 4.61 0.17 -3.87
N LYS A 105 4.90 1.46 -3.61
CA LYS A 105 5.52 1.89 -2.34
C LYS A 105 4.64 1.58 -1.14
N ALA A 106 3.33 1.73 -1.24
CA ALA A 106 2.41 1.39 -0.16
C ALA A 106 2.46 -0.13 0.14
N VAL A 107 2.53 -0.98 -0.89
CA VAL A 107 2.67 -2.44 -0.72
C VAL A 107 4.02 -2.78 -0.09
N GLU A 108 5.12 -2.14 -0.52
CA GLU A 108 6.44 -2.32 0.08
C GLU A 108 6.45 -2.00 1.59
N VAL A 109 5.75 -0.93 2.00
CA VAL A 109 5.63 -0.55 3.42
C VAL A 109 4.89 -1.63 4.20
N MET A 110 3.77 -2.14 3.65
CA MET A 110 2.99 -3.19 4.28
C MET A 110 3.80 -4.49 4.42
N ALA A 111 4.64 -4.82 3.44
CA ALA A 111 5.53 -5.98 3.48
C ALA A 111 6.58 -5.90 4.60
N LYS A 112 6.88 -4.70 5.14
CA LYS A 112 7.79 -4.53 6.30
C LYS A 112 7.10 -4.70 7.65
N MET A 113 5.78 -4.90 7.67
CA MET A 113 5.00 -4.93 8.91
C MET A 113 4.47 -6.33 9.16
N ASN A 114 4.42 -6.72 10.43
CA ASN A 114 3.65 -7.88 10.87
C ASN A 114 2.21 -7.49 11.21
N VAL A 115 1.35 -8.49 11.43
CA VAL A 115 -0.08 -8.28 11.70
C VAL A 115 -0.35 -7.41 12.93
N VAL A 116 0.49 -7.45 13.97
CA VAL A 116 0.32 -6.63 15.19
C VAL A 116 0.63 -5.16 14.89
N GLU A 117 1.68 -4.91 14.14
CA GLU A 117 2.05 -3.57 13.68
C GLU A 117 0.97 -2.98 12.76
N MET A 118 0.40 -3.79 11.87
CA MET A 118 -0.72 -3.37 11.01
C MET A 118 -1.96 -3.00 11.83
N MET A 119 -2.31 -3.78 12.86
CA MET A 119 -3.44 -3.46 13.75
C MET A 119 -3.22 -2.14 14.50
N MET A 120 -2.01 -1.89 14.97
CA MET A 120 -1.66 -0.64 15.65
C MET A 120 -1.74 0.57 14.70
N ALA A 121 -1.16 0.44 13.51
CA ALA A 121 -1.22 1.47 12.48
C ALA A 121 -2.67 1.77 12.05
N LEU A 122 -3.51 0.74 11.91
CA LEU A 122 -4.93 0.87 11.59
C LEU A 122 -5.67 1.66 12.67
N GLN A 123 -5.48 1.31 13.95
CA GLN A 123 -6.11 2.02 15.07
C GLN A 123 -5.75 3.51 15.07
N LYS A 124 -4.49 3.84 14.77
CA LYS A 124 -4.00 5.22 14.69
C LYS A 124 -4.56 5.99 13.48
N LYS A 125 -4.71 5.31 12.34
CA LYS A 125 -5.22 5.90 11.08
C LYS A 125 -6.74 6.07 11.09
N CYS A 126 -7.47 5.18 11.76
CA CYS A 126 -8.91 5.26 11.96
C CYS A 126 -9.31 6.64 12.49
N VAL A 127 -10.43 7.16 11.99
CA VAL A 127 -10.90 8.50 12.36
C VAL A 127 -11.22 8.52 13.86
N PRO A 128 -10.67 9.48 14.66
CA PRO A 128 -10.74 9.46 16.12
C PRO A 128 -12.16 9.43 16.73
N ASP A 129 -13.18 9.86 15.99
CA ASP A 129 -14.58 9.97 16.43
C ASP A 129 -15.50 8.86 15.86
N ALA A 130 -14.95 7.93 15.08
CA ALA A 130 -15.71 6.81 14.54
C ALA A 130 -15.65 5.63 15.50
N ARG A 131 -16.74 5.39 16.27
CA ARG A 131 -17.01 4.02 16.74
C ARG A 131 -16.96 3.11 15.51
N PRO A 132 -16.20 1.99 15.52
CA PRO A 132 -16.11 1.14 14.34
C PRO A 132 -17.53 0.71 13.96
N PRO A 133 -18.04 1.16 12.80
CA PRO A 133 -19.41 0.87 12.42
C PRO A 133 -19.50 -0.63 12.10
N THR A 134 -20.46 -1.31 12.72
CA THR A 134 -20.75 -2.71 12.40
C THR A 134 -21.86 -2.73 11.34
N SER A 135 -21.54 -3.14 10.12
CA SER A 135 -22.57 -3.44 9.12
C SER A 135 -23.14 -4.83 9.41
N ALA A 136 -24.38 -4.91 9.89
CA ALA A 136 -25.14 -6.15 9.93
C ALA A 136 -26.19 -6.10 8.81
N THR A 137 -26.00 -6.93 7.78
CA THR A 137 -27.01 -7.32 6.80
C THR A 137 -27.46 -8.74 7.10
#